data_AF-A0A212K6E8-F1
#
_entry.id   AF-A0A212K6E8-F1
#
_cell.length_a   1.000
_cell.length_b   1.000
_cell.length_c   1.000
_cell.angle_alpha   90.00
_cell.angle_beta   90.00
_cell.angle_gamma   90.00
#
_symmetry.space_group_name_H-M   'P 1'
#
loop_
_entity.id
_entity.type
_entity.pdbx_description
1 polymer ?
#
loop_
_entity_poly.entity_id
_entity_poly.type
_entity_poly.pdbx_seq_one_letter_code
_entity_poly.pdbx_strand_id
1 'polypeptide(L)'
;MNETIKNIFKETVQCYNQILSKYYPAHNSNGFIERNLTFNFSSCYRKAYPKSIIWQEACLAGREHIDTLVIDEESKAVILIEAKRLQGENKKESLLRDYERITNKDININGLADINSEDYSLYALMIFDVWVSKKTNEKDNRYKRLHEILPKGETNYVEEVSFNKDWDMKETYHLAYILKKLK
;
A
#
# COMPACT_ATOMS: atom_id res chain seq x y z
N MET A 1 -9.26 -2.30 -13.41
CA MET A 1 -8.22 -2.20 -12.37
C MET A 1 -8.65 -1.41 -11.13
N ASN A 2 -9.20 -0.19 -11.23
CA ASN A 2 -9.62 0.57 -10.03
C ASN A 2 -10.53 -0.24 -9.08
N GLU A 3 -11.60 -0.85 -9.61
CA GLU A 3 -12.52 -1.66 -8.79
C GLU A 3 -11.85 -2.93 -8.26
N THR A 4 -10.98 -3.56 -9.06
CA THR A 4 -10.16 -4.70 -8.64
C THR A 4 -9.33 -4.34 -7.42
N ILE A 5 -8.50 -3.29 -7.51
CA ILE A 5 -7.63 -2.87 -6.41
C ILE A 5 -8.45 -2.45 -5.19
N LYS A 6 -9.58 -1.76 -5.38
CA LYS A 6 -10.49 -1.40 -4.30
C LYS A 6 -11.01 -2.64 -3.56
N ASN A 7 -11.41 -3.69 -4.28
CA ASN A 7 -11.89 -4.93 -3.68
C ASN A 7 -10.78 -5.69 -2.95
N ILE A 8 -9.59 -5.82 -3.55
CA ILE A 8 -8.43 -6.41 -2.87
C ILE A 8 -8.06 -5.62 -1.60
N PHE A 9 -8.15 -4.29 -1.67
CA PHE A 9 -7.85 -3.43 -0.55
C PHE A 9 -8.87 -3.59 0.59
N LYS A 10 -10.16 -3.72 0.28
CA LYS A 10 -11.19 -4.05 1.29
C LYS A 10 -10.92 -5.40 1.97
N GLU A 11 -10.54 -6.42 1.21
CA GLU A 11 -10.13 -7.71 1.77
C GLU A 11 -8.88 -7.58 2.64
N THR A 12 -7.94 -6.72 2.25
CA THR A 12 -6.74 -6.40 3.04
C THR A 12 -7.11 -5.75 4.37
N VAL A 13 -8.03 -4.79 4.37
CA VAL A 13 -8.59 -4.16 5.58
C VAL A 13 -9.25 -5.20 6.49
N GLN A 14 -10.02 -6.13 5.94
CA GLN A 14 -10.62 -7.23 6.71
C GLN A 14 -9.55 -8.16 7.32
N CYS A 15 -8.49 -8.47 6.57
CA CYS A 15 -7.35 -9.23 7.07
C CYS A 15 -6.70 -8.53 8.27
N TYR A 16 -6.45 -7.22 8.17
CA TYR A 16 -5.92 -6.44 9.29
C TYR A 16 -6.85 -6.41 10.50
N ASN A 17 -8.17 -6.26 10.31
CA ASN A 17 -9.13 -6.34 11.41
C ASN A 17 -9.03 -7.69 12.14
N GLN A 18 -8.92 -8.80 11.39
CA GLN A 18 -8.76 -10.12 11.97
C GLN A 18 -7.43 -10.27 12.72
N ILE A 19 -6.31 -9.83 12.12
CA ILE A 19 -4.99 -9.88 12.75
C ILE A 19 -4.99 -9.06 14.04
N LEU A 20 -5.38 -7.79 13.98
CA LEU A 20 -5.30 -6.87 15.12
C LEU A 20 -6.31 -7.20 16.23
N SER A 21 -7.39 -7.94 15.93
CA SER A 21 -8.29 -8.47 16.97
C SER A 21 -7.69 -9.63 17.78
N LYS A 22 -6.62 -10.27 17.28
CA LYS A 22 -6.02 -11.47 17.89
C LYS A 22 -4.53 -11.30 18.24
N TYR A 23 -3.87 -10.34 17.64
CA TYR A 23 -2.43 -10.11 17.74
C TYR A 23 -2.12 -8.62 17.72
N TYR A 24 -1.45 -8.15 18.76
CA TYR A 24 -1.00 -6.75 18.84
C TYR A 24 0.48 -6.65 18.40
N PRO A 25 0.78 -6.12 17.20
CA PRO A 25 2.14 -6.16 16.66
C PRO A 25 3.06 -5.03 17.17
N ALA A 26 2.54 -4.11 17.99
CA ALA A 26 3.18 -2.83 18.31
C ALA A 26 3.69 -2.76 19.76
N HIS A 27 4.14 -3.87 20.34
CA HIS A 27 4.66 -3.87 21.71
C HIS A 27 5.88 -2.94 21.84
N ASN A 28 5.80 -1.98 22.77
CA ASN A 28 6.85 -0.97 23.03
C ASN A 28 7.26 -0.14 21.80
N SER A 29 6.38 -0.08 20.80
CA SER A 29 6.60 0.55 19.50
C SER A 29 5.36 1.35 19.12
N ASN A 30 5.53 2.41 18.34
CA ASN A 30 4.39 3.00 17.66
C ASN A 30 4.22 2.24 16.34
N GLY A 31 3.48 1.12 16.33
CA GLY A 31 3.09 0.23 15.20
C GLY A 31 4.14 -0.79 14.69
N PHE A 32 4.05 -1.19 13.41
CA PHE A 32 4.77 -2.36 12.86
C PHE A 32 5.48 -2.07 11.52
N ILE A 33 6.24 -3.07 11.04
CA ILE A 33 7.10 -2.93 9.85
C ILE A 33 6.29 -2.80 8.54
N GLU A 34 6.75 -1.92 7.64
CA GLU A 34 6.11 -1.59 6.35
C GLU A 34 5.86 -2.82 5.47
N ARG A 35 6.74 -3.83 5.51
CA ARG A 35 6.60 -5.09 4.75
C ARG A 35 5.28 -5.84 5.02
N ASN A 36 4.63 -5.63 6.17
CA ASN A 36 3.32 -6.22 6.41
C ASN A 36 2.24 -5.65 5.48
N LEU A 37 2.37 -4.41 5.01
CA LEU A 37 1.44 -3.80 4.05
C LEU A 37 1.44 -4.57 2.74
N THR A 38 2.63 -4.71 2.14
CA THR A 38 2.78 -5.42 0.88
C THR A 38 2.48 -6.90 1.02
N PHE A 39 2.87 -7.55 2.13
CA PHE A 39 2.56 -8.95 2.39
C PHE A 39 1.05 -9.21 2.44
N ASN A 40 0.30 -8.48 3.29
CA ASN A 40 -1.14 -8.72 3.44
C ASN A 40 -1.90 -8.37 2.17
N PHE A 41 -1.57 -7.26 1.50
CA PHE A 41 -2.17 -6.90 0.23
C PHE A 41 -1.90 -7.96 -0.85
N SER A 42 -0.66 -8.40 -0.98
CA SER A 42 -0.25 -9.44 -1.95
C SER A 42 -0.95 -10.77 -1.69
N SER A 43 -1.10 -11.16 -0.43
CA SER A 43 -1.84 -12.36 -0.04
C SER A 43 -3.30 -12.28 -0.47
N CYS A 44 -3.96 -11.14 -0.24
CA CYS A 44 -5.32 -10.90 -0.71
C CYS A 44 -5.41 -10.90 -2.25
N TYR A 45 -4.44 -10.28 -2.94
CA TYR A 45 -4.37 -10.29 -4.40
C TYR A 45 -4.25 -11.71 -4.94
N ARG A 46 -3.29 -12.49 -4.42
CA ARG A 46 -3.07 -13.90 -4.79
C ARG A 46 -4.30 -14.76 -4.60
N LYS A 47 -5.04 -14.54 -3.51
CA LYS A 47 -6.28 -15.28 -3.22
C LYS A 47 -7.34 -15.03 -4.29
N ALA A 48 -7.48 -13.78 -4.74
CA ALA A 48 -8.45 -13.40 -5.76
C ALA A 48 -7.99 -13.75 -7.19
N TYR A 49 -6.69 -13.67 -7.46
CA TYR A 49 -6.05 -13.94 -8.75
C TYR A 49 -4.93 -14.96 -8.58
N PRO A 50 -5.26 -16.27 -8.46
CA PRO A 50 -4.29 -17.32 -8.12
C PRO A 50 -3.12 -17.45 -9.09
N LYS A 51 -3.34 -17.07 -10.36
CA LYS A 51 -2.36 -17.15 -11.44
C LYS A 51 -1.45 -15.94 -11.59
N SER A 52 -1.67 -14.87 -10.81
CA SER A 52 -0.78 -13.70 -10.84
C SER A 52 0.68 -14.11 -10.56
N ILE A 53 1.67 -13.32 -10.93
CA ILE A 53 3.04 -13.45 -10.43
C ILE A 53 3.21 -12.33 -9.42
N ILE A 54 3.73 -12.64 -8.25
CA ILE A 54 3.97 -11.65 -7.19
C ILE A 54 5.39 -11.85 -6.70
N TRP A 55 6.17 -10.77 -6.73
CA TRP A 55 7.56 -10.79 -6.31
C TRP A 55 7.83 -9.60 -5.39
N GLN A 56 8.34 -9.88 -4.18
CA GLN A 56 8.70 -8.84 -3.22
C GLN A 56 10.15 -8.39 -3.44
N GLU A 57 10.45 -7.12 -3.14
CA GLU A 57 11.77 -6.51 -3.34
C GLU A 57 12.26 -6.63 -4.80
N ALA A 58 11.34 -6.48 -5.75
CA ALA A 58 11.63 -6.75 -7.16
C ALA A 58 12.63 -5.73 -7.72
N CYS A 59 13.66 -6.24 -8.39
CA CYS A 59 14.64 -5.41 -9.08
C CYS A 59 14.08 -4.99 -10.43
N LEU A 60 14.01 -3.67 -10.69
CA LEU A 60 13.44 -3.16 -11.94
C LEU A 60 14.51 -2.94 -13.03
N ALA A 61 15.61 -2.27 -12.66
CA ALA A 61 16.82 -2.14 -13.48
C ALA A 61 17.97 -1.63 -12.59
N GLY A 62 19.18 -2.16 -12.77
CA GLY A 62 20.35 -1.73 -11.99
C GLY A 62 20.23 -2.05 -10.49
N ARG A 63 20.25 -1.02 -9.63
CA ARG A 63 20.11 -1.15 -8.17
C ARG A 63 18.76 -0.67 -7.65
N GLU A 64 17.81 -0.43 -8.54
CA GLU A 64 16.50 0.05 -8.15
C GLU A 64 15.57 -1.11 -7.80
N HIS A 65 14.96 -1.00 -6.63
CA HIS A 65 13.99 -1.96 -6.13
C HIS A 65 12.61 -1.30 -6.01
N ILE A 66 11.59 -2.13 -6.12
CA ILE A 66 10.20 -1.83 -5.76
C ILE A 66 9.78 -2.83 -4.67
N ASP A 67 9.00 -2.40 -3.68
CA ASP A 67 8.61 -3.27 -2.57
C ASP A 67 7.88 -4.52 -3.06
N THR A 68 7.02 -4.40 -4.07
CA THR A 68 6.36 -5.55 -4.70
C THR A 68 6.01 -5.31 -6.17
N LEU A 69 6.22 -6.32 -6.99
CA LEU A 69 5.77 -6.41 -8.38
C LEU A 69 4.63 -7.42 -8.47
N VAL A 70 3.55 -7.06 -9.18
CA VAL A 70 2.49 -7.98 -9.57
C VAL A 70 2.38 -8.01 -11.09
N ILE A 71 2.32 -9.21 -11.67
CA ILE A 71 1.97 -9.42 -13.08
C ILE A 71 0.71 -10.28 -13.10
N ASP A 72 -0.37 -9.74 -13.65
CA ASP A 72 -1.65 -10.42 -13.75
C ASP A 72 -1.97 -10.62 -15.23
N GLU A 73 -1.73 -11.85 -15.71
CA GLU A 73 -1.95 -12.23 -17.10
C GLU A 73 -3.44 -12.21 -17.48
N GLU A 74 -4.34 -12.48 -16.53
CA GLU A 74 -5.77 -12.54 -16.79
C GLU A 74 -6.33 -11.14 -17.03
N SER A 75 -5.94 -10.18 -16.20
CA SER A 75 -6.34 -8.78 -16.37
C SER A 75 -5.41 -7.98 -17.29
N LYS A 76 -4.37 -8.63 -17.83
CA LYS A 76 -3.28 -8.01 -18.61
C LYS A 76 -2.74 -6.75 -17.93
N ALA A 77 -2.35 -6.88 -16.67
CA ALA A 77 -1.88 -5.77 -15.85
C ALA A 77 -0.54 -6.05 -15.18
N VAL A 78 0.32 -5.04 -15.16
CA VAL A 78 1.52 -5.00 -14.33
C VAL A 78 1.32 -3.93 -13.27
N ILE A 79 1.54 -4.26 -12.00
CA ILE A 79 1.35 -3.35 -10.87
C ILE A 79 2.65 -3.28 -10.09
N LEU A 80 3.16 -2.06 -9.97
CA LEU A 80 4.31 -1.72 -9.15
C LEU A 80 3.79 -1.19 -7.83
N ILE A 81 4.21 -1.80 -6.72
CA ILE A 81 3.66 -1.52 -5.41
C ILE A 81 4.77 -0.98 -4.50
N GLU A 82 4.52 0.19 -3.92
CA GLU A 82 5.35 0.79 -2.86
C GLU A 82 4.52 0.93 -1.59
N ALA A 83 5.09 0.57 -0.45
CA ALA A 83 4.46 0.69 0.85
C ALA A 83 5.14 1.80 1.68
N LYS A 84 4.32 2.62 2.33
CA LYS A 84 4.82 3.72 3.16
C LYS A 84 4.07 3.83 4.47
N ARG A 85 4.83 3.89 5.55
CA ARG A 85 4.28 4.21 6.85
C ARG A 85 4.38 5.68 7.16
N LEU A 86 3.24 6.34 7.38
CA LEU A 86 3.17 7.78 7.58
C LEU A 86 3.24 8.14 9.09
N GLN A 87 4.43 7.99 9.68
CA GLN A 87 4.73 8.48 11.04
C GLN A 87 5.51 9.80 11.03
N GLY A 88 4.96 10.84 11.66
CA GLY A 88 5.63 12.14 11.83
C GLY A 88 5.39 13.14 10.70
N GLU A 89 5.76 14.40 10.93
CA GLU A 89 5.41 15.52 10.04
C GLU A 89 6.21 15.55 8.72
N ASN A 90 7.45 15.02 8.71
CA ASN A 90 8.34 15.04 7.55
C ASN A 90 8.04 13.94 6.49
N LYS A 91 6.93 13.21 6.63
CA LYS A 91 6.59 12.08 5.73
C LYS A 91 5.93 12.52 4.43
N LYS A 92 5.37 13.74 4.35
CA LYS A 92 4.72 14.25 3.13
C LYS A 92 5.69 14.30 1.95
N GLU A 93 6.84 14.96 2.13
CA GLU A 93 7.83 15.07 1.06
C GLU A 93 8.39 13.71 0.67
N SER A 94 8.58 12.82 1.64
CA SER A 94 9.03 11.46 1.32
C SER A 94 8.00 10.70 0.51
N LEU A 95 6.71 10.81 0.84
CA LEU A 95 5.63 10.20 0.07
C LEU A 95 5.59 10.78 -1.35
N LEU A 96 5.69 12.10 -1.49
CA LEU A 96 5.70 12.75 -2.81
C LEU A 96 6.92 12.33 -3.64
N ARG A 97 8.11 12.21 -3.04
CA ARG A 97 9.31 11.70 -3.72
C ARG A 97 9.13 10.26 -4.19
N ASP A 98 8.60 9.38 -3.35
CA ASP A 98 8.35 8.00 -3.75
C ASP A 98 7.27 7.90 -4.82
N TYR A 99 6.22 8.72 -4.71
CA TYR A 99 5.16 8.86 -5.70
C TYR A 99 5.71 9.31 -7.05
N GLU A 100 6.43 10.43 -7.10
CA GLU A 100 7.06 10.93 -8.32
C GLU A 100 8.02 9.88 -8.90
N ARG A 101 8.82 9.23 -8.05
CA ARG A 101 9.74 8.17 -8.44
C ARG A 101 9.02 6.99 -9.08
N ILE A 102 7.88 6.53 -8.57
CA ILE A 102 7.17 5.38 -9.17
C ILE A 102 6.32 5.79 -10.38
N THR A 103 5.76 7.01 -10.40
CA THR A 103 4.82 7.43 -11.45
C THR A 103 5.45 8.08 -12.67
N ASN A 104 6.63 8.68 -12.53
CA ASN A 104 7.29 9.37 -13.65
C ASN A 104 8.34 8.48 -14.34
N LYS A 105 8.44 7.20 -13.96
CA LYS A 105 9.37 6.28 -14.59
C LYS A 105 8.78 5.74 -15.89
N ASP A 106 9.61 5.81 -16.93
CA ASP A 106 9.43 5.00 -18.13
C ASP A 106 9.97 3.60 -17.85
N ILE A 107 9.11 2.74 -17.31
CA ILE A 107 9.49 1.38 -16.90
C ILE A 107 9.29 0.45 -18.10
N ASN A 108 10.40 -0.01 -18.66
CA ASN A 108 10.38 -1.03 -19.69
C ASN A 108 10.05 -2.40 -19.08
N ILE A 109 8.76 -2.74 -19.06
CA ILE A 109 8.27 -4.01 -18.51
C ILE A 109 8.72 -5.23 -19.33
N ASN A 110 9.15 -5.08 -20.59
CA ASN A 110 9.68 -6.21 -21.38
C ASN A 110 10.98 -6.79 -20.77
N GLY A 111 11.69 -6.02 -19.93
CA GLY A 111 12.87 -6.49 -19.21
C GLY A 111 12.56 -7.16 -17.87
N LEU A 112 11.30 -7.06 -17.39
CA LEU A 112 10.88 -7.56 -16.08
C LEU A 112 10.22 -8.93 -16.16
N ALA A 113 9.60 -9.24 -17.30
CA ALA A 113 8.93 -10.49 -17.55
C ALA A 113 8.90 -10.78 -19.05
N ASP A 114 8.77 -12.05 -19.41
CA ASP A 114 8.57 -12.51 -20.78
C ASP A 114 7.12 -12.20 -21.24
N ILE A 115 6.81 -10.91 -21.32
CA ILE A 115 5.51 -10.38 -21.72
C ILE A 115 5.69 -9.33 -22.80
N ASN A 116 4.72 -9.24 -23.71
CA ASN A 116 4.65 -8.13 -24.64
C ASN A 116 4.06 -6.89 -23.94
N SER A 117 4.88 -5.87 -23.69
CA SER A 117 4.46 -4.65 -22.97
C SER A 117 3.31 -3.85 -23.61
N GLU A 118 2.99 -4.10 -24.88
CA GLU A 118 1.88 -3.45 -25.57
C GLU A 118 0.53 -4.07 -25.18
N ASP A 119 0.53 -5.34 -24.77
CA ASP A 119 -0.66 -6.04 -24.35
C ASP A 119 -1.07 -5.73 -22.91
N TYR A 120 -0.17 -5.15 -22.11
CA TYR A 120 -0.35 -4.94 -20.68
C TYR A 120 -0.52 -3.46 -20.33
N SER A 121 -1.46 -3.18 -19.42
CA SER A 121 -1.53 -1.87 -18.74
C SER A 121 -0.56 -1.84 -17.57
N LEU A 122 0.12 -0.71 -17.37
CA LEU A 122 1.05 -0.52 -16.26
C LEU A 122 0.43 0.39 -15.20
N TYR A 123 0.51 -0.04 -13.94
CA TYR A 123 -0.02 0.69 -12.80
C TYR A 123 1.04 0.92 -11.73
N ALA A 124 1.01 2.11 -11.14
CA ALA A 124 1.68 2.42 -9.88
C ALA A 124 0.64 2.39 -8.76
N LEU A 125 0.89 1.58 -7.73
CA LEU A 125 0.07 1.46 -6.53
C LEU A 125 0.93 1.83 -5.32
N MET A 126 0.54 2.88 -4.61
CA MET A 126 1.12 3.19 -3.31
C MET A 126 0.15 2.76 -2.22
N ILE A 127 0.62 1.99 -1.25
CA ILE A 127 -0.14 1.57 -0.08
C ILE A 127 0.47 2.25 1.15
N PHE A 128 -0.36 2.74 2.05
CA PHE A 128 0.14 3.44 3.22
C PHE A 128 -0.68 3.19 4.46
N ASP A 129 -0.01 3.31 5.61
CA ASP A 129 -0.63 3.24 6.92
C ASP A 129 -0.38 4.45 7.80
N VAL A 130 -1.35 4.72 8.66
CA VAL A 130 -1.25 5.63 9.79
C VAL A 130 -1.73 4.92 11.04
N TRP A 131 -0.82 4.76 12.01
CA TRP A 131 -1.13 4.27 13.34
C TRP A 131 -1.25 5.44 14.32
N VAL A 132 -2.44 5.69 14.86
CA VAL A 132 -2.70 6.75 15.85
C VAL A 132 -2.95 6.11 17.22
N SER A 133 -2.07 6.38 18.18
CA SER A 133 -2.28 5.96 19.58
C SER A 133 -2.77 7.14 20.41
N LYS A 134 -3.58 6.92 21.46
CA LYS A 134 -3.96 8.01 22.39
C LYS A 134 -2.77 8.66 23.12
N LYS A 135 -1.61 8.00 23.16
CA LYS A 135 -0.36 8.60 23.69
C LYS A 135 0.25 9.62 22.74
N THR A 136 0.00 9.50 21.44
CA THR A 136 0.26 10.60 20.51
C THR A 136 -0.78 11.70 20.79
N ASN A 137 -0.30 12.88 21.21
CA ASN A 137 -1.09 14.06 21.65
C ASN A 137 -2.46 14.20 20.98
N GLU A 138 -3.47 14.71 21.68
CA GLU A 138 -4.81 15.08 21.14
C GLU A 138 -4.77 16.03 19.91
N LYS A 139 -3.60 16.58 19.58
CA LYS A 139 -3.32 17.37 18.37
C LYS A 139 -2.94 16.53 17.14
N ASP A 140 -2.94 15.21 17.25
CA ASP A 140 -2.48 14.33 16.19
C ASP A 140 -3.51 14.22 15.05
N ASN A 141 -3.43 15.20 14.15
CA ASN A 141 -4.25 15.30 12.95
C ASN A 141 -3.72 14.42 11.80
N ARG A 142 -2.85 13.41 12.04
CA ARG A 142 -2.28 12.57 10.94
C ARG A 142 -3.35 11.95 10.05
N TYR A 143 -4.48 11.51 10.62
CA TYR A 143 -5.62 11.03 9.84
C TYR A 143 -6.26 12.12 8.96
N LYS A 144 -6.54 13.30 9.53
CA LYS A 144 -7.08 14.44 8.76
C LYS A 144 -6.13 14.91 7.67
N ARG A 145 -4.82 14.91 7.97
CA ARG A 145 -3.75 15.26 7.02
C ARG A 145 -3.57 14.22 5.93
N LEU A 146 -4.02 12.98 6.12
CA LEU A 146 -3.88 11.93 5.10
C LEU A 146 -4.49 12.43 3.78
N HIS A 147 -5.75 12.86 3.82
CA HIS A 147 -6.45 13.43 2.66
C HIS A 147 -5.78 14.69 2.08
N GLU A 148 -5.03 15.45 2.89
CA GLU A 148 -4.28 16.64 2.45
C GLU A 148 -2.91 16.30 1.82
N ILE A 149 -2.37 15.13 2.16
CA ILE A 149 -1.06 14.64 1.71
C ILE A 149 -1.19 13.86 0.40
N LEU A 150 -2.32 13.20 0.16
CA LEU A 150 -2.52 12.43 -1.07
C LEU A 150 -2.54 13.32 -2.32
N PRO A 151 -1.90 12.89 -3.42
CA PRO A 151 -1.97 13.58 -4.69
C PRO A 151 -3.42 13.80 -5.13
N LYS A 152 -3.73 15.03 -5.56
CA LYS A 152 -5.05 15.40 -6.11
C LYS A 152 -5.19 14.85 -7.53
N GLY A 153 -6.40 14.41 -7.89
CA GLY A 153 -6.72 13.89 -9.24
C GLY A 153 -6.50 12.40 -9.42
N GLU A 154 -6.04 11.69 -8.39
CA GLU A 154 -5.81 10.24 -8.42
C GLU A 154 -6.91 9.46 -7.70
N THR A 155 -6.97 8.13 -7.93
CA THR A 155 -7.88 7.27 -7.18
C THR A 155 -7.30 7.01 -5.79
N ASN A 156 -7.83 7.74 -4.82
CA ASN A 156 -7.46 7.65 -3.41
C ASN A 156 -8.56 6.90 -2.65
N TYR A 157 -8.16 5.96 -1.80
CA TYR A 157 -9.08 5.26 -0.93
C TYR A 157 -8.51 5.19 0.48
N VAL A 158 -9.35 5.46 1.47
CA VAL A 158 -8.95 5.48 2.88
C VAL A 158 -9.97 4.68 3.67
N GLU A 159 -9.48 3.73 4.47
CA GLU A 159 -10.29 2.89 5.34
C GLU A 159 -9.71 2.88 6.75
N GLU A 160 -10.61 2.83 7.72
CA GLU A 160 -10.25 2.60 9.11
C GLU A 160 -10.29 1.09 9.42
N VAL A 161 -9.26 0.64 10.13
CA VAL A 161 -9.18 -0.66 10.79
C VAL A 161 -9.37 -0.39 12.28
N SER A 162 -10.55 -0.74 12.79
CA SER A 162 -10.88 -0.54 14.20
C SER A 162 -10.46 -1.78 14.98
N PHE A 163 -9.59 -1.61 15.98
CA PHE A 163 -9.27 -2.65 16.94
C PHE A 163 -9.27 -2.06 18.35
N ASN A 164 -9.87 -2.78 19.30
CA ASN A 164 -9.88 -2.37 20.70
C ASN A 164 -8.84 -3.20 21.44
N LYS A 165 -7.88 -2.52 22.08
CA LYS A 165 -7.04 -3.14 23.10
C LYS A 165 -7.72 -2.95 24.46
N ASP A 166 -7.59 -3.94 25.33
CA ASP A 166 -8.21 -4.02 26.65
C ASP A 166 -8.39 -2.66 27.36
N TRP A 167 -9.66 -2.35 27.63
CA TRP A 167 -10.27 -1.54 28.68
C TRP A 167 -9.77 -0.13 29.04
N ASP A 168 -8.83 0.50 28.34
CA ASP A 168 -8.58 1.96 28.51
C ASP A 168 -7.91 2.69 27.32
N MET A 169 -7.38 1.97 26.32
CA MET A 169 -6.63 2.56 25.21
C MET A 169 -7.26 2.25 23.85
N LYS A 170 -7.96 3.24 23.28
CA LYS A 170 -8.36 3.22 21.86
C LYS A 170 -7.18 3.66 21.00
N GLU A 171 -6.69 2.76 20.16
CA GLU A 171 -5.77 3.07 19.06
C GLU A 171 -6.54 2.93 17.75
N THR A 172 -6.23 3.74 16.75
CA THR A 172 -6.81 3.62 15.42
C THR A 172 -5.72 3.36 14.39
N TYR A 173 -6.03 2.45 13.47
CA TYR A 173 -5.15 2.12 12.36
C TYR A 173 -5.88 2.46 11.07
N HIS A 174 -5.28 3.31 10.25
CA HIS A 174 -5.85 3.69 8.96
C HIS A 174 -4.97 3.13 7.86
N LEU A 175 -5.62 2.51 6.89
CA LEU A 175 -5.00 2.05 5.65
C LEU A 175 -5.49 2.92 4.53
N ALA A 176 -4.63 3.19 3.57
CA ALA A 176 -5.06 3.85 2.35
C ALA A 176 -4.17 3.50 1.17
N TYR A 177 -4.67 3.80 -0.04
CA TYR A 177 -3.89 3.62 -1.27
C TYR A 177 -4.10 4.75 -2.27
N ILE A 178 -3.12 4.92 -3.16
CA ILE A 178 -3.18 5.72 -4.38
C ILE A 178 -2.92 4.77 -5.53
N LEU A 179 -3.78 4.77 -6.54
CA LEU A 179 -3.58 4.03 -7.78
C LEU A 179 -3.53 4.98 -8.96
N LYS A 180 -2.47 4.86 -9.77
CA LYS A 180 -2.29 5.59 -11.03
C LYS A 180 -2.01 4.64 -12.18
N LYS A 181 -2.66 4.85 -13.30
CA LYS A 181 -2.32 4.19 -14.57
C LYS A 181 -1.19 4.95 -15.26
N LEU A 182 -0.12 4.26 -15.62
CA LEU A 182 1.06 4.84 -16.28
C LEU A 182 1.03 4.65 -17.80
N LYS A 183 0.54 3.50 -18.26
CA LYS A 183 0.34 3.13 -19.67
C LYS A 183 -0.94 2.32 -19.81
#